data_AF-A0A8T3CCP8-F1
#
_entry.id   AF-A0A8T3CCP8-F1
#
_cell.length_a   1.000
_cell.length_b   1.000
_cell.length_c   1.000
_cell.angle_alpha   90.00
_cell.angle_beta   90.00
_cell.angle_gamma   90.00
#
_symmetry.space_group_name_H-M   'P 1'
#
loop_
_entity.id
_entity.type
_entity.pdbx_description
1 polymer ?
#
loop_
_entity_poly.entity_id
_entity_poly.type
_entity_poly.pdbx_seq_one_letter_code
_entity_poly.pdbx_strand_id
1 'polypeptide(L)' 'MEEENGKIHIMMVPWLAMGHLLPVFELSKSLALIGLRISFFTTPSNIHRLPSIPKTLTPFLKFIPSSPSAINDENTS' A
#
# COMPACT_ATOMS: atom_id res chain seq x y z
N MET A 1 -13.78 -19.08 -19.09
CA MET A 1 -12.72 -18.22 -19.67
C MET A 1 -12.71 -16.98 -18.81
N GLU A 2 -11.93 -16.99 -17.72
CA GLU A 2 -11.72 -15.77 -16.95
C GLU A 2 -10.92 -14.85 -17.87
N GLU A 3 -11.54 -13.77 -18.33
CA GLU A 3 -10.79 -12.77 -19.06
C GLU A 3 -9.65 -12.30 -18.15
N GLU A 4 -8.42 -12.60 -18.55
CA GLU A 4 -7.21 -11.88 -18.15
C GLU A 4 -7.29 -10.45 -18.74
N ASN A 5 -8.37 -9.73 -18.43
CA ASN A 5 -8.60 -8.38 -18.91
C ASN A 5 -7.70 -7.46 -18.07
N GLY A 6 -6.44 -7.34 -18.50
CA GLY A 6 -5.45 -6.36 -18.06
C GLY A 6 -5.63 -5.85 -16.63
N LYS A 7 -5.27 -6.67 -15.63
CA LYS A 7 -5.29 -6.24 -14.21
C LYS A 7 -4.30 -5.09 -14.02
N ILE A 8 -4.78 -3.86 -14.10
CA ILE A 8 -3.99 -2.65 -13.92
C ILE A 8 -3.42 -2.64 -12.49
N HIS A 9 -2.09 -2.77 -12.40
CA HIS A 9 -1.35 -2.71 -11.16
C HIS A 9 -0.51 -1.43 -11.16
N ILE A 10 -0.75 -0.58 -10.16
CA ILE A 10 -0.08 0.70 -10.01
C ILE A 10 0.86 0.62 -8.80
N MET A 11 2.11 1.01 -9.00
CA MET A 11 3.08 1.18 -7.91
C MET A 11 3.14 2.66 -7.52
N MET A 12 2.82 2.95 -6.27
CA MET A 12 2.85 4.29 -5.69
C MET A 12 4.16 4.48 -4.95
N VAL A 13 5.02 5.37 -5.46
CA VAL A 13 6.30 5.72 -4.85
C VAL A 13 6.26 7.19 -4.43
N PRO A 14 5.93 7.47 -3.16
CA PRO A 14 5.98 8.84 -2.63
C PRO A 14 7.43 9.30 -2.59
N TRP A 15 7.71 10.50 -3.12
CA TRP A 15 9.01 11.15 -2.93
C TRP A 15 9.22 11.46 -1.42
N LEU A 16 10.45 11.32 -0.94
CA LEU A 16 10.88 11.36 0.48
C LEU A 16 10.61 12.65 1.29
N ALA A 17 9.74 13.55 0.84
CA ALA A 17 9.32 14.70 1.62
C ALA A 17 8.28 14.28 2.68
N MET A 18 8.72 14.17 3.93
CA MET A 18 7.87 14.04 5.13
C MET A 18 6.80 15.16 5.11
N GLY A 19 5.57 14.79 4.77
CA GLY A 19 4.43 15.71 4.57
C GLY A 19 3.50 15.26 3.45
N HIS A 20 4.03 14.61 2.40
CA HIS A 20 3.23 14.12 1.28
C HIS A 20 2.86 12.64 1.36
N LEU A 21 3.31 11.92 2.39
CA LEU A 21 3.06 10.49 2.51
C LEU A 21 1.57 10.16 2.76
N LEU A 22 0.94 10.87 3.70
CA LEU A 22 -0.45 10.68 4.06
C LEU A 22 -1.42 10.98 2.89
N PRO A 23 -1.30 12.11 2.16
CA PRO A 23 -2.19 12.35 1.02
C PRO A 23 -2.00 11.33 -0.10
N VAL A 24 -0.77 10.85 -0.34
CA VAL A 24 -0.54 9.78 -1.33
C VAL A 24 -1.14 8.45 -0.84
N PHE A 25 -1.15 8.19 0.46
CA PHE A 25 -1.81 7.02 1.05
C PHE A 25 -3.34 7.09 0.92
N GLU A 26 -3.95 8.25 1.19
CA GLU A 26 -5.39 8.47 0.98
C GLU A 26 -5.80 8.28 -0.50
N LEU A 27 -4.98 8.80 -1.42
CA LEU A 27 -5.15 8.56 -2.85
C LEU A 27 -5.09 7.07 -3.19
N SER A 28 -4.11 6.36 -2.61
CA SER A 28 -3.94 4.91 -2.81
C SER A 28 -5.15 4.11 -2.34
N LYS A 29 -5.75 4.48 -1.19
CA LYS A 29 -7.01 3.89 -0.71
C LYS A 29 -8.17 4.18 -1.65
N SER A 30 -8.27 5.41 -2.16
CA SER A 30 -9.33 5.81 -3.09
C SER A 30 -9.26 5.00 -4.40
N LEU A 31 -8.05 4.78 -4.92
CA LEU A 31 -7.84 3.94 -6.11
C LEU A 31 -8.15 2.46 -5.82
N ALA A 32 -7.78 1.97 -4.65
CA ALA A 32 -8.09 0.61 -4.23
C ALA A 32 -9.61 0.37 -4.08
N LEU A 33 -10.39 1.39 -3.66
CA LEU A 33 -11.86 1.33 -3.62
C LEU A 33 -12.49 1.19 -5.01
N ILE A 34 -11.85 1.72 -6.05
CA ILE A 34 -12.28 1.58 -7.45
C ILE A 34 -11.99 0.15 -7.97
N GLY A 35 -11.25 -0.67 -7.21
CA GLY A 35 -10.87 -2.03 -7.57
C GLY A 35 -9.50 -2.14 -8.24
N LEU A 36 -8.70 -1.07 -8.23
CA LEU A 36 -7.33 -1.09 -8.77
C LEU A 36 -6.38 -1.74 -7.76
N ARG A 37 -5.40 -2.49 -8.28
CA ARG A 37 -4.33 -3.05 -7.45
C ARG A 37 -3.23 -2.00 -7.28
N ILE A 38 -2.91 -1.70 -6.03
CA ILE A 38 -1.96 -0.66 -5.63
C ILE A 38 -0.87 -1.27 -4.75
N SER A 39 0.39 -1.03 -5.12
CA SER A 39 1.55 -1.30 -4.27
C SER A 39 2.14 -0.01 -3.77
N PHE A 40 2.06 0.23 -2.46
CA PHE A 40 2.56 1.44 -1.84
C PHE A 40 3.98 1.22 -1.31
N PHE A 41 4.97 1.84 -1.94
CA PHE A 41 6.36 1.73 -1.54
C PHE A 41 6.68 2.76 -0.45
N THR A 42 7.15 2.31 0.72
CA THR A 42 7.53 3.24 1.79
C THR A 42 8.51 2.58 2.75
N THR A 43 9.09 3.35 3.67
CA THR A 43 9.97 2.82 4.70
C THR A 43 9.15 2.12 5.80
N PRO A 44 9.67 1.06 6.44
CA PRO A 44 9.00 0.39 7.56
C PRO A 44 8.58 1.37 8.67
N SER A 45 9.46 2.31 9.02
CA SER A 45 9.19 3.37 10.01
C SER A 45 7.99 4.26 9.67
N ASN A 46 7.69 4.41 8.38
CA ASN A 46 6.53 5.15 7.92
C ASN A 46 5.26 4.30 7.87
N ILE A 47 5.37 2.97 7.71
CA ILE A 47 4.21 2.05 7.74
C ILE A 47 3.56 2.08 9.12
N HIS A 48 4.34 1.98 10.20
CA HIS A 48 3.81 2.07 11.57
C HIS A 48 3.17 3.43 11.91
N ARG A 49 3.52 4.49 11.15
CA ARG A 49 2.96 5.84 11.33
C ARG A 49 1.70 6.08 10.48
N LEU A 50 1.42 5.21 9.52
CA LEU A 50 0.25 5.33 8.65
C LEU A 50 -0.98 4.67 9.30
N PRO A 51 -2.19 5.19 9.04
CA PRO A 51 -3.41 4.53 9.50
C PRO A 51 -3.54 3.15 8.86
N SER A 52 -4.02 2.18 9.63
CA SER A 52 -4.20 0.80 9.17
C SER A 52 -5.13 0.74 7.95
N ILE A 53 -4.81 -0.17 7.02
CA ILE A 53 -5.63 -0.41 5.83
C ILE A 53 -6.93 -1.12 6.26
N PRO A 54 -8.11 -0.64 5.84
CA PRO A 54 -9.36 -1.37 6.04
C PRO A 54 -9.29 -2.79 5.45
N LYS A 55 -9.82 -3.80 6.15
CA LYS A 55 -9.75 -5.21 5.71
C LYS A 55 -10.34 -5.46 4.31
N THR A 56 -11.30 -4.63 3.90
CA THR A 56 -11.91 -4.63 2.56
C THR A 56 -10.94 -4.23 1.46
N LEU A 57 -9.90 -3.43 1.77
CA LEU A 57 -8.92 -2.93 0.82
C LEU A 57 -7.62 -3.74 0.81
N THR A 58 -7.40 -4.63 1.77
CA THR A 58 -6.24 -5.53 1.83
C THR A 58 -5.96 -6.32 0.54
N PRO A 59 -6.96 -6.85 -0.21
CA PRO A 59 -6.67 -7.55 -1.47
C PRO A 59 -6.22 -6.61 -2.60
N PHE A 60 -6.44 -5.31 -2.48
CA PHE A 60 -6.18 -4.30 -3.50
C PHE A 60 -5.01 -3.39 -3.15
N LEU A 61 -4.67 -3.20 -1.87
CA LEU A 61 -3.62 -2.30 -1.40
C LEU A 61 -2.60 -3.06 -0.56
N LYS A 62 -1.34 -3.07 -1.03
CA LYS A 62 -0.23 -3.74 -0.34
C LYS A 62 0.92 -2.77 -0.07
N PHE A 63 1.42 -2.76 1.16
CA PHE A 63 2.66 -2.05 1.49
C PHE A 63 3.88 -2.86 1.03
N ILE A 64 4.81 -2.19 0.35
CA ILE A 64 6.11 -2.73 -0.04
C ILE A 64 7.17 -1.95 0.74
N PRO A 65 7.78 -2.56 1.77
CA PRO A 65 8.82 -1.88 2.53
C PRO A 65 10.09 -1.73 1.68
N SER A 66 10.76 -0.59 1.81
CA SER A 66 12.02 -0.32 1.12
C SER A 66 13.21 -1.15 1.62
N SER A 67 13.09 -1.76 2.81
CA SER A 67 14.07 -2.67 3.36
C SER A 67 13.40 -4.02 3.70
N PRO A 68 13.93 -5.15 3.21
CA PRO A 68 13.38 -6.48 3.48
C PRO A 68 13.59 -6.94 4.93
N SER A 69 14.41 -6.24 5.74
CA SER A 69 14.83 -6.70 7.07
C SER A 69 13.86 -6.36 8.22
N ALA A 70 12.73 -5.69 7.96
CA ALA A 70 11.80 -5.25 9.01
C ALA A 70 10.40 -5.90 8.92
N ILE A 71 10.25 -6.99 8.17
CA ILE A 71 8.98 -7.75 8.05
C ILE A 71 8.95 -8.92 9.05
N ASN A 72 9.48 -8.71 10.26
CA ASN A 72 9.26 -9.59 11.39
C ASN A 72 8.83 -8.68 12.54
N ASP A 73 7.78 -9.09 13.26
CA ASP A 73 7.20 -8.44 14.43
C ASP A 73 6.02 -7.48 14.14
N GLU A 74 4.87 -8.00 13.69
CA GLU A 74 3.53 -7.63 14.19
C GLU A 74 2.43 -8.45 13.48
N ASN A 75 2.45 -9.78 13.64
CA ASN A 75 1.26 -10.63 13.57
C ASN A 75 1.56 -12.00 14.20
N THR A 76 1.67 -12.00 15.53
CA THR A 76 1.42 -13.21 16.32
C THR A 76 0.54 -12.79 17.49
N SER A 77 -0.55 -13.53 17.65
CA SER A 77 -1.58 -13.56 18.69
C SER A 77 -1.14 -13.22 20.11
#